data_AF-A0A2H9P646-F1
#
_entry.id   AF-A0A2H9P646-F1
#
_cell.length_a   1.000
_cell.length_b   1.000
_cell.length_c   1.000
_cell.angle_alpha   90.00
_cell.angle_beta   90.00
_cell.angle_gamma   90.00
#
_symmetry.space_group_name_H-M   'P 1'
#
loop_
_entity.id
_entity.type
_entity.pdbx_description
1 polymer ?
#
loop_
_entity_poly.entity_id
_entity_poly.type
_entity_poly.pdbx_seq_one_letter_code
_entity_poly.pdbx_strand_id
1 'polypeptide(L)'
;VVQKLVFSDKSGIIFTANPVTGDESEIVVEGGVGLGEAIVSGSVTPDSFIVSKGDLQIKSRVIGKQDRMVVRAAKGIEWKSVPEAVQSRQKLSDAEVLGLAGYAKKIEEHYGKPQDLEFAIEGKKLFIVQSRPITTLKKTAAAKALRQANEAEQSRRVEARAMQAQAEQPPETAASGSEGKVLLKGAPASPGKASGPVRVVTDAKDGYKVKKGDVLVARMTSPDFVPAMKRAAAIVTDEGGMTCHAAIVSRELGVPCIVGTETATRVLKDGMVVTVDAVAGIVTEGAMAESEKVQQNAALAAVVAGGIVSTGTKIYVNLAEPELAEQVAGRDCDGVGLMRAEFVIAGLGKHPMALLKEGKRDEFVDAMARGMRKVCAAFYPRPVIYRANDFKTNEYRGL
;
A
#
# COMPACT_ATOMS: atom_id res chain seq x y z
N VAL A 1 -26.91 5.77 13.76
CA VAL A 1 -26.61 7.18 14.13
C VAL A 1 -27.05 8.06 12.97
N VAL A 2 -27.88 9.07 13.21
CA VAL A 2 -28.23 10.09 12.19
C VAL A 2 -27.48 11.36 12.58
N GLN A 3 -26.56 11.81 11.73
CA GLN A 3 -25.73 12.99 11.97
C GLN A 3 -26.09 14.08 10.96
N LYS A 4 -26.05 15.34 11.39
CA LYS A 4 -26.24 16.48 10.50
C LYS A 4 -25.10 16.52 9.47
N LEU A 5 -25.45 16.58 8.18
CA LEU A 5 -24.48 16.76 7.10
C LEU A 5 -23.89 18.17 7.15
N VAL A 6 -22.56 18.27 7.13
CA VAL A 6 -21.82 19.54 7.02
C VAL A 6 -21.50 19.77 5.56
N PHE A 7 -21.96 20.88 4.99
CA PHE A 7 -21.68 21.21 3.59
C PHE A 7 -20.37 21.97 3.50
N SER A 8 -19.27 21.22 3.57
CA SER A 8 -17.95 21.80 3.70
C SER A 8 -17.43 22.45 2.42
N ASP A 9 -16.78 23.61 2.60
CA ASP A 9 -15.92 24.24 1.59
C ASP A 9 -14.59 23.49 1.46
N LYS A 10 -14.11 22.91 2.57
CA LYS A 10 -12.90 22.09 2.64
C LYS A 10 -13.08 20.94 3.61
N SER A 11 -12.50 19.80 3.32
CA SER A 11 -12.60 18.61 4.16
C SER A 11 -11.37 17.73 4.00
N GLY A 12 -11.24 16.75 4.90
CA GLY A 12 -10.11 15.86 4.85
C GLY A 12 -9.98 14.96 6.06
N ILE A 13 -8.78 14.41 6.20
CA ILE A 13 -8.43 13.42 7.22
C ILE A 13 -7.18 13.86 7.98
N ILE A 14 -7.08 13.44 9.25
CA ILE A 14 -5.93 13.70 10.10
C ILE A 14 -5.52 12.40 10.78
N PHE A 15 -4.25 12.02 10.67
CA PHE A 15 -3.66 10.98 11.50
C PHE A 15 -2.78 11.62 12.55
N THR A 16 -3.02 11.31 13.81
CA THR A 16 -2.19 11.86 14.91
C THR A 16 -0.88 11.10 15.11
N ALA A 17 -0.60 10.11 14.29
CA ALA A 17 0.71 9.49 14.10
C ALA A 17 0.91 9.24 12.61
N ASN A 18 2.13 9.28 12.11
CA ASN A 18 2.40 9.05 10.70
C ASN A 18 2.01 7.61 10.31
N PRO A 19 0.96 7.41 9.48
CA PRO A 19 0.44 6.07 9.18
C PRO A 19 1.38 5.26 8.27
N VAL A 20 2.39 5.91 7.69
CA VAL A 20 3.35 5.33 6.74
C VAL A 20 4.62 4.92 7.48
N THR A 21 5.18 5.82 8.28
CA THR A 21 6.44 5.60 8.98
C THR A 21 6.26 5.00 10.37
N GLY A 22 5.05 5.10 10.93
CA GLY A 22 4.76 4.77 12.32
C GLY A 22 5.23 5.81 13.34
N ASP A 23 5.71 6.98 12.90
CA ASP A 23 6.24 8.02 13.78
C ASP A 23 5.10 8.71 14.56
N GLU A 24 5.03 8.45 15.87
CA GLU A 24 4.04 9.06 16.77
C GLU A 24 4.36 10.51 17.14
N SER A 25 5.54 11.04 16.76
CA SER A 25 5.88 12.45 16.92
C SER A 25 5.31 13.35 15.81
N GLU A 26 4.65 12.76 14.82
CA GLU A 26 4.14 13.46 13.64
C GLU A 26 2.61 13.40 13.55
N ILE A 27 2.01 14.49 13.08
CA ILE A 27 0.61 14.56 12.69
C ILE A 27 0.57 14.74 11.18
N VAL A 28 -0.20 13.89 10.49
CA VAL A 28 -0.41 14.00 9.04
C VAL A 28 -1.79 14.59 8.81
N VAL A 29 -1.86 15.74 8.14
CA VAL A 29 -3.12 16.40 7.75
C VAL A 29 -3.26 16.31 6.24
N GLU A 30 -4.32 15.69 5.76
CA GLU A 30 -4.66 15.65 4.33
C GLU A 30 -5.99 16.35 4.08
N GLY A 31 -6.11 17.16 3.04
CA GLY A 31 -7.40 17.76 2.71
C GLY A 31 -7.51 18.41 1.34
N GLY A 32 -8.73 18.79 0.99
CA GLY A 32 -9.07 19.37 -0.30
C GLY A 32 -10.36 20.19 -0.27
N VAL A 33 -10.76 20.68 -1.43
CA VAL A 33 -12.00 21.46 -1.58
C VAL A 33 -13.24 20.57 -1.67
N GLY A 34 -14.36 21.07 -1.14
CA GLY A 34 -15.66 20.40 -1.15
C GLY A 34 -15.86 19.38 -0.02
N LEU A 35 -16.78 18.45 -0.25
CA LEU A 35 -17.14 17.37 0.68
C LEU A 35 -16.09 16.25 0.72
N GLY A 36 -15.95 15.63 1.90
CA GLY A 36 -14.89 14.67 2.21
C GLY A 36 -14.91 13.40 1.37
N GLU A 37 -16.04 13.10 0.70
CA GLU A 37 -16.19 11.97 -0.20
C GLU A 37 -15.10 11.92 -1.28
N ALA A 38 -14.69 13.08 -1.82
CA ALA A 38 -13.63 13.14 -2.82
C ALA A 38 -12.28 12.65 -2.30
N ILE A 39 -11.98 12.94 -1.02
CA ILE A 39 -10.71 12.56 -0.38
C ILE A 39 -10.77 11.11 0.10
N VAL A 40 -11.85 10.72 0.78
CA VAL A 40 -12.02 9.37 1.35
C VAL A 40 -12.09 8.31 0.25
N SER A 41 -12.72 8.61 -0.89
CA SER A 41 -12.75 7.70 -2.04
C SER A 41 -11.41 7.62 -2.79
N GLY A 42 -10.46 8.52 -2.51
CA GLY A 42 -9.21 8.66 -3.26
C GLY A 42 -9.39 9.23 -4.67
N SER A 43 -10.58 9.72 -5.03
CA SER A 43 -10.91 10.26 -6.36
C SER A 43 -10.18 11.56 -6.71
N VAL A 44 -9.53 12.17 -5.72
CA VAL A 44 -8.75 13.41 -5.83
C VAL A 44 -7.50 13.26 -4.98
N THR A 45 -6.36 13.78 -5.46
CA THR A 45 -5.12 13.86 -4.67
C THR A 45 -5.23 15.03 -3.67
N PRO A 46 -5.26 14.77 -2.35
CA PRO A 46 -5.33 15.85 -1.36
C PRO A 46 -4.03 16.64 -1.31
N ASP A 47 -4.09 17.83 -0.72
CA ASP A 47 -2.89 18.42 -0.13
C ASP A 47 -2.54 17.60 1.12
N SER A 48 -1.26 17.32 1.34
CA SER A 48 -0.76 16.53 2.46
C SER A 48 0.31 17.32 3.21
N PHE A 49 0.18 17.40 4.53
CA PHE A 49 1.08 18.13 5.42
C PHE A 49 1.56 17.23 6.54
N ILE A 50 2.86 17.26 6.82
CA ILE A 50 3.43 16.64 8.01
C ILE A 50 3.72 17.74 9.03
N VAL A 51 3.12 17.63 10.21
CA VAL A 51 3.26 18.57 11.31
C VAL A 51 3.97 17.88 12.47
N SER A 52 4.95 18.56 13.05
CA SER A 52 5.61 18.12 14.29
C SER A 52 4.66 18.27 15.48
N LYS A 53 4.40 17.19 16.24
CA LYS A 53 3.49 17.21 17.39
C LYS A 53 4.05 17.99 18.59
N GLY A 54 5.39 18.11 18.67
CA GLY A 54 6.08 18.79 19.76
C GLY A 54 5.88 20.30 19.74
N ASP A 55 6.27 20.93 18.64
CA ASP A 55 6.30 22.39 18.45
C ASP A 55 5.23 22.91 17.47
N LEU A 56 4.41 22.03 16.90
CA LEU A 56 3.35 22.34 15.93
C LEU A 56 3.87 23.16 14.74
N GLN A 57 4.98 22.72 14.15
CA GLN A 57 5.52 23.26 12.91
C GLN A 57 5.26 22.34 11.73
N ILE A 58 4.93 22.92 10.57
CA ILE A 58 4.81 22.17 9.30
C ILE A 58 6.22 21.77 8.85
N LYS A 59 6.54 20.48 8.91
CA LYS A 59 7.83 19.92 8.46
C LYS A 59 7.90 19.80 6.94
N SER A 60 6.80 19.38 6.31
CA SER A 60 6.73 19.20 4.87
C SER A 60 5.30 19.36 4.36
N ARG A 61 5.19 19.66 3.06
CA ARG A 61 3.91 19.77 2.35
C ARG A 61 4.01 19.20 0.94
N VAL A 62 2.96 18.57 0.49
CA VAL A 62 2.73 18.12 -0.89
C VAL A 62 1.39 18.68 -1.33
N ILE A 63 1.37 19.47 -2.39
CA ILE A 63 0.14 20.10 -2.90
C ILE A 63 -0.36 19.27 -4.08
N GLY A 64 -1.48 18.58 -3.89
CA GLY A 64 -2.07 17.74 -4.92
C GLY A 64 -2.96 18.55 -5.85
N LYS A 65 -2.84 18.37 -7.18
CA LYS A 65 -3.80 18.96 -8.11
C LYS A 65 -5.21 18.39 -7.92
N GLN A 66 -6.21 19.27 -7.78
CA GLN A 66 -7.62 18.89 -7.59
C GLN A 66 -8.45 19.48 -8.73
N ASP A 67 -8.84 18.65 -9.70
CA ASP A 67 -9.60 19.07 -10.89
C ASP A 67 -11.12 19.03 -10.68
N ARG A 68 -11.59 18.33 -9.65
CA ARG A 68 -12.99 18.17 -9.30
C ARG A 68 -13.21 18.19 -7.79
N MET A 69 -14.42 18.52 -7.39
CA MET A 69 -14.88 18.54 -5.99
C MET A 69 -16.34 18.11 -5.91
N VAL A 70 -16.74 17.58 -4.75
CA VAL A 70 -18.14 17.28 -4.46
C VAL A 70 -18.76 18.45 -3.72
N VAL A 71 -19.88 18.97 -4.21
CA VAL A 71 -20.59 20.10 -3.60
C VAL A 71 -22.06 19.78 -3.36
N ARG A 72 -22.72 20.63 -2.58
CA ARG A 72 -24.17 20.58 -2.39
C ARG A 72 -24.91 20.87 -3.70
N ALA A 73 -25.87 20.00 -4.03
CA ALA A 73 -26.85 20.23 -5.08
C ALA A 73 -28.23 20.58 -4.50
N ALA A 74 -29.18 21.00 -5.34
CA ALA A 74 -30.57 21.23 -4.95
C ALA A 74 -31.22 19.97 -4.34
N LYS A 75 -30.81 18.78 -4.82
CA LYS A 75 -31.12 17.47 -4.24
C LYS A 75 -29.82 16.67 -4.10
N GLY A 76 -29.36 16.46 -2.87
CA GLY A 76 -28.17 15.67 -2.59
C GLY A 76 -26.85 16.40 -2.89
N ILE A 77 -25.95 15.72 -3.58
CA ILE A 77 -24.59 16.15 -3.89
C ILE A 77 -24.31 16.00 -5.38
N GLU A 78 -23.38 16.78 -5.90
CA GLU A 78 -22.94 16.69 -7.29
C GLU A 78 -21.42 16.95 -7.40
N TRP A 79 -20.83 16.39 -8.46
CA TRP A 79 -19.44 16.69 -8.83
C TRP A 79 -19.37 17.98 -9.65
N LYS A 80 -18.42 18.86 -9.31
CA LYS A 80 -18.09 20.05 -10.09
C LYS A 80 -16.61 20.14 -10.38
N SER A 81 -16.28 20.73 -11.52
CA SER A 81 -14.91 21.11 -11.85
C SER A 81 -14.42 22.20 -10.89
N VAL A 82 -13.20 22.05 -10.40
CA VAL A 82 -12.51 23.08 -9.63
C VAL A 82 -11.90 24.06 -10.63
N PRO A 83 -12.06 25.39 -10.46
CA PRO A 83 -11.47 26.37 -11.37
C PRO A 83 -9.96 26.17 -11.52
N GLU A 84 -9.44 26.18 -12.76
CA GLU A 84 -8.01 25.92 -13.07
C GLU A 84 -7.05 26.74 -12.20
N ALA A 85 -7.40 27.99 -11.92
CA ALA A 85 -6.62 28.89 -11.07
C ALA A 85 -6.42 28.37 -9.63
N VAL A 86 -7.25 27.45 -9.15
CA VAL A 86 -7.24 26.90 -7.78
C VAL A 86 -6.71 25.45 -7.76
N GLN A 87 -6.81 24.70 -8.86
CA GLN A 87 -6.54 23.25 -8.88
C GLN A 87 -5.17 22.88 -8.29
N SER A 88 -4.12 23.61 -8.64
CA SER A 88 -2.73 23.36 -8.17
C SER A 88 -2.30 24.28 -7.02
N ARG A 89 -3.20 25.10 -6.46
CA ARG A 89 -2.91 25.93 -5.29
C ARG A 89 -3.14 25.16 -4.01
N GLN A 90 -2.48 25.57 -2.93
CA GLN A 90 -2.75 25.04 -1.60
C GLN A 90 -4.19 25.36 -1.15
N LYS A 91 -4.94 24.35 -0.68
CA LYS A 91 -6.36 24.39 -0.31
C LYS A 91 -6.53 24.71 1.16
N LEU A 92 -5.74 24.09 2.03
CA LEU A 92 -5.70 24.39 3.46
C LEU A 92 -4.59 25.41 3.71
N SER A 93 -4.91 26.58 4.25
CA SER A 93 -3.91 27.55 4.70
C SER A 93 -3.08 26.99 5.87
N ASP A 94 -1.87 27.50 6.05
CA ASP A 94 -0.98 27.07 7.14
C ASP A 94 -1.66 27.23 8.51
N ALA A 95 -2.44 28.31 8.70
CA ALA A 95 -3.21 28.52 9.92
C ALA A 95 -4.30 27.45 10.15
N GLU A 96 -4.98 27.02 9.09
CA GLU A 96 -5.95 25.92 9.16
C GLU A 96 -5.24 24.60 9.50
N VAL A 97 -4.13 24.28 8.84
CA VAL A 97 -3.33 23.06 9.10
C VAL A 97 -2.86 23.00 10.55
N LEU A 98 -2.29 24.09 11.06
CA LEU A 98 -1.82 24.14 12.44
C LEU A 98 -2.96 24.11 13.46
N GLY A 99 -4.09 24.76 13.15
CA GLY A 99 -5.31 24.67 13.97
C GLY A 99 -5.84 23.23 14.05
N LEU A 100 -5.95 22.55 12.91
CA LEU A 100 -6.35 21.15 12.82
C LEU A 100 -5.42 20.24 13.62
N ALA A 101 -4.10 20.41 13.45
CA ALA A 101 -3.10 19.64 14.21
C ALA A 101 -3.22 19.87 15.73
N GLY A 102 -3.48 21.11 16.15
CA GLY A 102 -3.72 21.45 17.55
C GLY A 102 -4.95 20.77 18.14
N TYR A 103 -6.06 20.70 17.39
CA TYR A 103 -7.25 19.94 17.83
C TYR A 103 -6.98 18.44 17.84
N ALA A 104 -6.29 17.91 16.82
CA ALA A 104 -5.99 16.50 16.70
C ALA A 104 -5.12 16.00 17.87
N LYS A 105 -4.12 16.79 18.27
CA LYS A 105 -3.31 16.53 19.48
C LYS A 105 -4.16 16.43 20.75
N LYS A 106 -5.09 17.37 20.97
CA LYS A 106 -6.01 17.33 22.14
C LYS A 106 -6.94 16.11 22.12
N ILE A 107 -7.38 15.69 20.93
CA ILE A 107 -8.24 14.51 20.77
C ILE A 107 -7.44 13.23 21.07
N GLU A 108 -6.20 13.12 20.59
CA GLU A 108 -5.31 12.01 20.96
C GLU A 108 -5.07 11.97 22.47
N GLU A 109 -4.74 13.11 23.09
CA GLU A 109 -4.54 13.24 24.54
C GLU A 109 -5.79 12.77 25.31
N HIS A 110 -6.99 13.12 24.84
CA HIS A 110 -8.24 12.68 25.45
C HIS A 110 -8.45 11.16 25.38
N TYR A 111 -8.18 10.53 24.24
CA TYR A 111 -8.38 9.09 24.05
C TYR A 111 -7.19 8.22 24.47
N GLY A 112 -6.04 8.83 24.77
CA GLY A 112 -4.81 8.17 25.23
C GLY A 112 -4.15 7.25 24.19
N LYS A 113 -4.50 7.40 22.90
CA LYS A 113 -3.94 6.59 21.81
C LYS A 113 -4.06 7.31 20.46
N PRO A 114 -3.18 7.03 19.49
CA PRO A 114 -3.23 7.67 18.17
C PRO A 114 -4.60 7.52 17.50
N GLN A 115 -5.07 8.59 16.86
CA GLN A 115 -6.38 8.72 16.25
C GLN A 115 -6.28 9.01 14.74
N ASP A 116 -7.19 8.38 14.00
CA ASP A 116 -7.59 8.70 12.63
C ASP A 116 -8.87 9.54 12.74
N LEU A 117 -8.81 10.77 12.25
CA LEU A 117 -9.88 11.77 12.34
C LEU A 117 -10.34 12.19 10.96
N GLU A 118 -11.63 12.49 10.84
CA GLU A 118 -12.18 13.17 9.67
C GLU A 118 -12.69 14.57 10.07
N PHE A 119 -12.44 15.57 9.22
CA PHE A 119 -12.85 16.95 9.47
C PHE A 119 -13.57 17.58 8.28
N ALA A 120 -14.36 18.61 8.59
CA ALA A 120 -15.11 19.42 7.64
C ALA A 120 -15.05 20.90 8.05
N ILE A 121 -14.78 21.80 7.10
CA ILE A 121 -14.76 23.25 7.28
C ILE A 121 -15.91 23.85 6.48
N GLU A 122 -16.85 24.51 7.14
CA GLU A 122 -17.96 25.28 6.54
C GLU A 122 -17.78 26.76 6.91
N GLY A 123 -17.32 27.57 5.95
CA GLY A 123 -16.87 28.93 6.14
C GLY A 123 -15.72 29.02 7.15
N LYS A 124 -16.00 29.58 8.34
CA LYS A 124 -15.04 29.69 9.45
C LYS A 124 -15.23 28.62 10.52
N LYS A 125 -16.19 27.72 10.37
CA LYS A 125 -16.54 26.70 11.36
C LYS A 125 -15.83 25.40 11.02
N LEU A 126 -15.06 24.89 11.97
CA LEU A 126 -14.45 23.57 11.91
C LEU A 126 -15.35 22.55 12.63
N PHE A 127 -15.55 21.41 12.01
CA PHE A 127 -16.23 20.24 12.56
C PHE A 127 -15.29 19.03 12.49
N ILE A 128 -15.19 18.29 13.59
CA ILE A 128 -14.65 16.92 13.59
C ILE A 128 -15.85 15.99 13.43
N VAL A 129 -15.87 15.22 12.36
CA VAL A 129 -17.03 14.39 12.00
C VAL A 129 -16.85 12.93 12.42
N GLN A 130 -15.59 12.47 12.54
CA GLN A 130 -15.23 11.11 12.95
C GLN A 130 -13.91 11.13 13.73
N SER A 131 -13.80 10.30 14.77
CA SER A 131 -12.53 9.97 15.45
C SER A 131 -12.48 8.48 15.77
N ARG A 132 -11.41 7.79 15.40
CA ARG A 132 -11.20 6.37 15.75
C ARG A 132 -9.74 6.06 16.01
N PRO A 133 -9.42 5.03 16.82
CA PRO A 133 -8.05 4.61 17.03
C PRO A 133 -7.33 4.14 15.76
N ILE A 134 -6.06 4.54 15.59
CA ILE A 134 -5.18 3.93 14.58
C ILE A 134 -4.69 2.59 15.13
N THR A 135 -5.10 1.48 14.51
CA THR A 135 -4.76 0.12 14.96
C THR A 135 -3.56 -0.48 14.24
N THR A 136 -3.10 0.16 13.16
CA THR A 136 -2.05 -0.36 12.26
C THR A 136 -0.63 0.02 12.66
N LEU A 137 -0.43 1.07 13.45
CA LEU A 137 0.90 1.63 13.79
C LEU A 137 1.85 0.60 14.42
N LYS A 138 1.34 -0.23 15.34
CA LYS A 138 2.15 -1.25 16.03
C LYS A 138 2.72 -2.29 15.08
N LYS A 139 2.02 -2.59 13.97
CA LYS A 139 2.52 -3.51 12.94
C LYS A 139 3.63 -2.86 12.11
N THR A 140 3.50 -1.57 11.80
CA THR A 140 4.48 -0.80 11.01
C THR A 140 5.77 -0.54 11.80
N ALA A 141 5.66 -0.14 13.07
CA ALA A 141 6.82 0.11 13.93
C ALA A 141 7.59 -1.18 14.26
N ALA A 142 6.88 -2.28 14.55
CA ALA A 142 7.51 -3.58 14.78
C ALA A 142 8.21 -4.11 13.51
N ALA A 143 7.59 -3.97 12.34
CA ALA A 143 8.20 -4.34 11.07
C ALA A 143 9.43 -3.49 10.74
N LYS A 144 9.40 -2.18 11.04
CA LYS A 144 10.53 -1.27 10.83
C LYS A 144 11.68 -1.55 11.80
N ALA A 145 11.40 -1.72 13.09
CA ALA A 145 12.41 -2.04 14.10
C ALA A 145 13.07 -3.40 13.83
N LEU A 146 12.28 -4.41 13.43
CA LEU A 146 12.81 -5.71 13.03
C LEU A 146 13.69 -5.59 11.78
N ARG A 147 13.27 -4.80 10.79
CA ARG A 147 14.05 -4.56 9.58
C ARG A 147 15.37 -3.84 9.87
N GLN A 148 15.35 -2.80 10.70
CA GLN A 148 16.55 -2.05 11.09
C GLN A 148 17.52 -2.87 11.95
N ALA A 149 16.99 -3.70 12.85
CA ALA A 149 17.80 -4.63 13.63
C ALA A 149 18.47 -5.67 12.72
N ASN A 150 17.73 -6.22 11.75
CA ASN A 150 18.26 -7.15 10.77
C ASN A 150 19.31 -6.49 9.87
N GLU A 151 19.07 -5.26 9.39
CA GLU A 151 20.02 -4.51 8.56
C GLU A 151 21.31 -4.17 9.33
N ALA A 152 21.23 -3.77 10.59
CA ALA A 152 22.40 -3.47 11.44
C ALA A 152 23.22 -4.72 11.79
N GLU A 153 22.56 -5.84 12.07
CA GLU A 153 23.22 -7.12 12.31
C GLU A 153 23.84 -7.69 11.03
N GLN A 154 23.22 -7.45 9.87
CA GLN A 154 23.76 -7.77 8.56
C GLN A 154 25.00 -6.95 8.21
N SER A 155 25.00 -5.63 8.44
CA SER A 155 26.19 -4.80 8.21
C SER A 155 27.39 -5.32 9.00
N ARG A 156 27.20 -5.68 10.28
CA ARG A 156 28.26 -6.27 11.11
C ARG A 156 28.75 -7.63 10.58
N ARG A 157 27.85 -8.47 10.05
CA ARG A 157 28.20 -9.79 9.48
C ARG A 157 28.87 -9.67 8.12
N VAL A 158 28.50 -8.68 7.31
CA VAL A 158 29.14 -8.36 6.01
C VAL A 158 30.53 -7.78 6.24
N GLU A 159 30.71 -6.87 7.19
CA GLU A 159 32.02 -6.35 7.59
C GLU A 159 32.95 -7.46 8.12
N ALA A 160 32.43 -8.35 8.98
CA ALA A 160 33.17 -9.50 9.48
C ALA A 160 33.59 -10.49 8.38
N ARG A 161 32.78 -10.65 7.32
CA ARG A 161 33.11 -11.48 6.15
C ARG A 161 34.02 -10.78 5.14
N ALA A 162 33.89 -9.46 4.98
CA ALA A 162 34.78 -8.66 4.13
C ALA A 162 36.22 -8.64 4.69
N MET A 163 36.37 -8.62 6.02
CA MET A 163 37.66 -8.79 6.69
C MET A 163 38.27 -10.19 6.47
N GLN A 164 37.46 -11.22 6.23
CA GLN A 164 37.94 -12.59 5.92
C GLN A 164 38.24 -12.81 4.43
N ALA A 165 37.68 -12.00 3.53
CA ALA A 165 37.82 -12.16 2.08
C ALA A 165 39.01 -11.37 1.47
N GLN A 166 39.75 -10.59 2.25
CA GLN A 166 40.87 -9.77 1.77
C GLN A 166 42.20 -10.54 1.50
N ALA A 167 42.17 -11.87 1.40
CA ALA A 167 43.39 -12.65 1.14
C ALA A 167 43.69 -12.93 -0.34
N GLU A 168 42.76 -12.75 -1.28
CA GLU A 168 43.03 -13.05 -2.70
C GLU A 168 42.28 -12.10 -3.65
N GLN A 169 42.94 -11.01 -4.09
CA GLN A 169 43.13 -10.58 -5.51
C GLN A 169 43.49 -9.07 -5.66
N PRO A 170 44.24 -8.68 -6.73
CA PRO A 170 44.66 -7.31 -7.06
C PRO A 170 43.71 -6.61 -8.10
N PRO A 171 43.94 -5.36 -8.54
CA PRO A 171 43.18 -4.17 -8.16
C PRO A 171 42.10 -3.69 -9.16
N GLU A 172 41.18 -2.92 -8.56
CA GLU A 172 40.15 -2.01 -9.07
C GLU A 172 40.18 -1.58 -10.55
N THR A 173 39.01 -1.63 -11.18
CA THR A 173 38.58 -0.58 -12.12
C THR A 173 37.25 0.03 -11.68
N ALA A 174 37.29 1.33 -11.43
CA ALA A 174 36.14 2.17 -11.16
C ALA A 174 35.23 2.23 -12.41
N ALA A 175 33.92 2.02 -12.22
CA ALA A 175 32.92 2.33 -13.23
C ALA A 175 31.77 3.11 -12.59
N SER A 176 31.69 4.38 -12.96
CA SER A 176 30.62 5.33 -12.67
C SER A 176 29.26 4.84 -13.17
N GLY A 177 28.29 4.66 -12.27
CA GLY A 177 26.90 4.39 -12.63
C GLY A 177 26.21 5.66 -13.11
N SER A 178 25.67 5.64 -14.33
CA SER A 178 24.85 6.72 -14.87
C SER A 178 23.47 6.75 -14.20
N GLU A 179 23.17 7.81 -13.44
CA GLU A 179 21.81 8.06 -12.96
C GLU A 179 20.89 8.35 -14.17
N GLY A 180 19.94 7.46 -14.43
CA GLY A 180 18.93 7.65 -15.48
C GLY A 180 18.10 8.91 -15.23
N LYS A 181 17.72 9.60 -16.30
CA LYS A 181 16.94 10.84 -16.22
C LYS A 181 15.63 10.62 -15.44
N VAL A 182 15.37 11.47 -14.44
CA VAL A 182 14.09 11.46 -13.71
C VAL A 182 12.98 11.90 -14.65
N LEU A 183 11.99 11.02 -14.83
CA LEU A 183 10.82 11.26 -15.68
C LEU A 183 9.66 11.86 -14.89
N LEU A 184 9.43 11.37 -13.66
CA LEU A 184 8.28 11.73 -12.83
C LEU A 184 8.64 11.71 -11.35
N LYS A 185 7.84 12.44 -10.55
CA LYS A 185 7.85 12.38 -9.09
C LYS A 185 6.42 12.19 -8.59
N GLY A 186 6.26 11.55 -7.44
CA GLY A 186 4.99 11.39 -6.76
C GLY A 186 5.17 11.01 -5.30
N ALA A 187 4.06 10.73 -4.61
CA ALA A 187 4.09 10.34 -3.21
C ALA A 187 4.52 8.87 -3.06
N PRO A 188 5.52 8.56 -2.20
CA PRO A 188 6.08 7.22 -2.00
C PRO A 188 5.14 6.32 -1.18
N ALA A 189 4.09 5.80 -1.81
CA ALA A 189 3.01 5.09 -1.12
C ALA A 189 3.44 3.74 -0.53
N SER A 190 4.20 2.92 -1.26
CA SER A 190 4.68 1.61 -0.80
C SER A 190 6.16 1.48 -1.13
N PRO A 191 7.05 1.24 -0.15
CA PRO A 191 8.49 1.33 -0.34
C PRO A 191 9.04 0.19 -1.20
N GLY A 192 10.14 0.46 -1.89
CA GLY A 192 10.91 -0.52 -2.66
C GLY A 192 11.37 0.06 -4.00
N LYS A 193 12.21 -0.71 -4.71
CA LYS A 193 12.73 -0.33 -6.03
C LYS A 193 12.53 -1.48 -7.00
N ALA A 194 12.01 -1.19 -8.19
CA ALA A 194 11.85 -2.19 -9.24
C ALA A 194 11.88 -1.55 -10.63
N SER A 195 12.31 -2.32 -11.63
CA SER A 195 12.31 -1.90 -13.03
C SER A 195 11.50 -2.84 -13.90
N GLY A 196 10.89 -2.30 -14.94
CA GLY A 196 10.12 -3.08 -15.90
C GLY A 196 9.58 -2.25 -17.06
N PRO A 197 9.06 -2.90 -18.10
CA PRO A 197 8.35 -2.21 -19.17
C PRO A 197 7.01 -1.67 -18.63
N VAL A 198 6.69 -0.44 -18.98
CA VAL A 198 5.43 0.22 -18.63
C VAL A 198 4.26 -0.45 -19.32
N ARG A 199 3.16 -0.61 -18.58
CA ARG A 199 1.83 -0.92 -19.09
C ARG A 199 0.82 0.09 -18.56
N VAL A 200 0.35 0.96 -19.44
CA VAL A 200 -0.68 1.95 -19.15
C VAL A 200 -2.05 1.27 -19.24
N VAL A 201 -2.75 1.21 -18.12
CA VAL A 201 -4.08 0.59 -17.98
C VAL A 201 -5.07 1.66 -17.57
N THR A 202 -5.95 2.04 -18.51
CA THR A 202 -6.99 3.07 -18.30
C THR A 202 -8.28 2.48 -17.72
N ASP A 203 -8.56 1.20 -17.96
CA ASP A 203 -9.73 0.47 -17.47
C ASP A 203 -9.28 -0.87 -16.86
N ALA A 204 -9.87 -1.29 -15.74
CA ALA A 204 -9.54 -2.54 -15.06
C ALA A 204 -9.65 -3.78 -15.97
N LYS A 205 -10.56 -3.73 -16.96
CA LYS A 205 -10.73 -4.79 -17.96
C LYS A 205 -9.49 -5.03 -18.80
N ASP A 206 -8.64 -4.02 -18.95
CA ASP A 206 -7.36 -4.11 -19.65
C ASP A 206 -6.22 -4.62 -18.76
N GLY A 207 -6.49 -4.96 -17.50
CA GLY A 207 -5.50 -5.49 -16.56
C GLY A 207 -4.81 -6.77 -17.04
N TYR A 208 -5.41 -7.54 -17.96
CA TYR A 208 -4.76 -8.72 -18.59
C TYR A 208 -3.50 -8.36 -19.39
N LYS A 209 -3.35 -7.10 -19.81
CA LYS A 209 -2.16 -6.60 -20.53
C LYS A 209 -0.92 -6.56 -19.64
N VAL A 210 -1.11 -6.45 -18.31
CA VAL A 210 -0.02 -6.42 -17.32
C VAL A 210 0.52 -7.83 -17.13
N LYS A 211 1.79 -8.03 -17.48
CA LYS A 211 2.52 -9.28 -17.29
C LYS A 211 3.41 -9.21 -16.06
N LYS A 212 3.89 -10.38 -15.63
CA LYS A 212 4.85 -10.47 -14.52
C LYS A 212 6.10 -9.69 -14.87
N GLY A 213 6.49 -8.73 -14.03
CA GLY A 213 7.67 -7.88 -14.27
C GLY A 213 7.35 -6.51 -14.86
N ASP A 214 6.10 -6.26 -15.27
CA ASP A 214 5.70 -4.97 -15.85
C ASP A 214 5.52 -3.89 -14.77
N VAL A 215 5.70 -2.63 -15.14
CA VAL A 215 5.30 -1.49 -14.31
C VAL A 215 3.88 -1.09 -14.70
N LEU A 216 2.92 -1.33 -13.80
CA LEU A 216 1.53 -0.93 -13.99
C LEU A 216 1.40 0.59 -13.80
N VAL A 217 0.95 1.28 -14.84
CA VAL A 217 0.66 2.71 -14.82
C VAL A 217 -0.84 2.90 -15.02
N ALA A 218 -1.51 3.62 -14.13
CA ALA A 218 -2.94 3.87 -14.23
C ALA A 218 -3.29 5.28 -13.75
N ARG A 219 -4.47 5.79 -14.12
CA ARG A 219 -4.95 7.06 -13.55
C ARG A 219 -5.23 6.89 -12.06
N MET A 220 -6.01 5.87 -11.73
CA MET A 220 -6.35 5.42 -10.38
C MET A 220 -6.66 3.92 -10.43
N THR A 221 -6.47 3.20 -9.34
CA THR A 221 -6.82 1.77 -9.23
C THR A 221 -8.11 1.56 -8.45
N SER A 222 -8.85 0.51 -8.78
CA SER A 222 -10.00 -0.01 -8.03
C SER A 222 -9.76 -1.47 -7.62
N PRO A 223 -10.65 -2.12 -6.83
CA PRO A 223 -10.52 -3.54 -6.48
C PRO A 223 -10.35 -4.48 -7.68
N ASP A 224 -10.92 -4.12 -8.83
CA ASP A 224 -10.81 -4.90 -10.06
C ASP A 224 -9.38 -4.93 -10.66
N PHE A 225 -8.50 -4.00 -10.24
CA PHE A 225 -7.10 -3.99 -10.65
C PHE A 225 -6.23 -4.98 -9.86
N VAL A 226 -6.71 -5.54 -8.75
CA VAL A 226 -5.92 -6.41 -7.86
C VAL A 226 -5.21 -7.55 -8.60
N PRO A 227 -5.83 -8.27 -9.56
CA PRO A 227 -5.13 -9.30 -10.33
C PRO A 227 -3.94 -8.76 -11.13
N ALA A 228 -4.04 -7.56 -11.70
CA ALA A 228 -2.96 -6.90 -12.42
C ALA A 228 -1.87 -6.39 -11.48
N MET A 229 -2.27 -5.81 -10.34
CA MET A 229 -1.35 -5.35 -9.29
C MET A 229 -0.48 -6.48 -8.75
N LYS A 230 -1.05 -7.68 -8.56
CA LYS A 230 -0.31 -8.89 -8.15
C LYS A 230 0.79 -9.31 -9.13
N ARG A 231 0.65 -8.98 -10.42
CA ARG A 231 1.63 -9.30 -11.46
C ARG A 231 2.69 -8.22 -11.63
N ALA A 232 2.35 -6.97 -11.32
CA ALA A 232 3.22 -5.83 -11.53
C ALA A 232 4.48 -5.88 -10.65
N ALA A 233 5.61 -5.48 -11.22
CA ALA A 233 6.85 -5.26 -10.47
C ALA A 233 6.84 -3.95 -9.69
N ALA A 234 6.10 -2.94 -10.18
CA ALA A 234 5.84 -1.68 -9.50
C ALA A 234 4.53 -1.06 -10.02
N ILE A 235 3.97 -0.14 -9.25
CA ILE A 235 2.71 0.53 -9.55
C ILE A 235 2.90 2.04 -9.50
N VAL A 236 2.45 2.76 -10.52
CA VAL A 236 2.49 4.22 -10.59
C VAL A 236 1.10 4.75 -10.92
N THR A 237 0.57 5.68 -10.13
CA THR A 237 -0.72 6.32 -10.44
C THR A 237 -0.63 7.84 -10.63
N ASP A 238 -1.50 8.38 -11.49
CA ASP A 238 -1.64 9.84 -11.66
C ASP A 238 -2.30 10.47 -10.42
N GLU A 239 -3.33 9.80 -9.88
CA GLU A 239 -4.15 10.28 -8.78
C GLU A 239 -3.98 9.40 -7.52
N GLY A 240 -4.33 9.99 -6.38
CA GLY A 240 -4.44 9.31 -5.09
C GLY A 240 -3.41 9.79 -4.07
N GLY A 241 -3.81 9.80 -2.80
CA GLY A 241 -2.95 10.10 -1.65
C GLY A 241 -2.40 8.85 -0.96
N MET A 242 -1.75 9.02 0.20
CA MET A 242 -1.10 7.92 0.94
C MET A 242 -2.06 6.86 1.49
N THR A 243 -3.35 7.14 1.42
CA THR A 243 -4.48 6.34 1.90
C THR A 243 -5.34 5.78 0.77
N CYS A 244 -5.00 6.05 -0.49
CA CYS A 244 -5.79 5.59 -1.62
C CYS A 244 -5.71 4.06 -1.81
N HIS A 245 -6.60 3.51 -2.65
CA HIS A 245 -6.64 2.08 -2.94
C HIS A 245 -5.27 1.52 -3.39
N ALA A 246 -4.59 2.20 -4.31
CA ALA A 246 -3.28 1.80 -4.80
C ALA A 246 -2.26 1.72 -3.64
N ALA A 247 -2.26 2.71 -2.75
CA ALA A 247 -1.34 2.79 -1.63
C ALA A 247 -1.57 1.65 -0.61
N ILE A 248 -2.82 1.38 -0.23
CA ILE A 248 -3.16 0.35 0.75
C ILE A 248 -2.82 -1.04 0.22
N VAL A 249 -3.33 -1.38 -0.96
CA VAL A 249 -3.18 -2.74 -1.51
C VAL A 249 -1.71 -3.01 -1.90
N SER A 250 -0.98 -2.02 -2.42
CA SER A 250 0.44 -2.22 -2.77
C SER A 250 1.30 -2.51 -1.54
N ARG A 251 1.00 -1.90 -0.38
CA ARG A 251 1.68 -2.21 0.89
C ARG A 251 1.42 -3.65 1.34
N GLU A 252 0.18 -4.13 1.18
CA GLU A 252 -0.19 -5.52 1.52
C GLU A 252 0.48 -6.53 0.58
N LEU A 253 0.59 -6.19 -0.71
CA LEU A 253 1.27 -7.03 -1.71
C LEU A 253 2.80 -6.94 -1.66
N GLY A 254 3.36 -5.94 -0.95
CA GLY A 254 4.80 -5.67 -0.94
C GLY A 254 5.33 -5.18 -2.29
N VAL A 255 4.47 -4.55 -3.11
CA VAL A 255 4.83 -4.02 -4.42
C VAL A 255 5.21 -2.53 -4.28
N PRO A 256 6.35 -2.08 -4.82
CA PRO A 256 6.71 -0.66 -4.86
C PRO A 256 5.62 0.17 -5.52
N CYS A 257 5.21 1.26 -4.88
CA CYS A 257 4.11 2.09 -5.38
C CYS A 257 4.36 3.58 -5.18
N ILE A 258 4.18 4.35 -6.25
CA ILE A 258 4.16 5.81 -6.26
C ILE A 258 2.76 6.26 -6.70
N VAL A 259 2.15 7.20 -5.98
CA VAL A 259 0.82 7.73 -6.29
C VAL A 259 0.86 9.23 -6.49
N GLY A 260 -0.14 9.81 -7.14
CA GLY A 260 -0.24 11.26 -7.26
C GLY A 260 0.81 11.91 -8.16
N THR A 261 1.26 11.21 -9.21
CA THR A 261 2.24 11.75 -10.18
C THR A 261 1.67 12.76 -11.18
N GLU A 262 0.34 12.89 -11.23
CA GLU A 262 -0.47 13.76 -12.09
C GLU A 262 -0.39 13.49 -13.60
N THR A 263 0.72 12.93 -14.08
CA THR A 263 1.05 12.87 -15.52
C THR A 263 1.67 11.56 -15.98
N ALA A 264 1.77 10.54 -15.12
CA ALA A 264 2.35 9.24 -15.48
C ALA A 264 1.68 8.61 -16.70
N THR A 265 0.35 8.61 -16.81
CA THR A 265 -0.35 8.02 -17.98
C THR A 265 -0.07 8.77 -19.30
N ARG A 266 0.43 10.00 -19.23
CA ARG A 266 0.78 10.83 -20.41
C ARG A 266 2.26 10.79 -20.73
N VAL A 267 3.11 10.76 -19.71
CA VAL A 267 4.58 10.80 -19.84
C VAL A 267 5.14 9.42 -20.13
N LEU A 268 4.64 8.40 -19.43
CA LEU A 268 5.07 7.01 -19.62
C LEU A 268 4.28 6.38 -20.77
N LYS A 269 4.99 5.63 -21.62
CA LYS A 269 4.40 4.96 -22.79
C LYS A 269 4.51 3.45 -22.66
N ASP A 270 3.55 2.72 -23.19
CA ASP A 270 3.59 1.26 -23.21
C ASP A 270 4.91 0.72 -23.76
N GLY A 271 5.52 -0.22 -23.03
CA GLY A 271 6.81 -0.82 -23.37
C GLY A 271 8.04 0.00 -22.99
N MET A 272 7.89 1.26 -22.55
CA MET A 272 9.00 2.06 -22.03
C MET A 272 9.57 1.40 -20.79
N VAL A 273 10.88 1.17 -20.75
CA VAL A 273 11.53 0.59 -19.58
C VAL A 273 11.86 1.69 -18.59
N VAL A 274 11.34 1.56 -17.38
CA VAL A 274 11.54 2.53 -16.30
C VAL A 274 11.97 1.84 -15.03
N THR A 275 12.55 2.63 -14.13
CA THR A 275 12.85 2.23 -12.76
C THR A 275 12.03 3.08 -11.81
N VAL A 276 11.24 2.42 -10.98
CA VAL A 276 10.43 3.02 -9.92
C VAL A 276 11.22 2.90 -8.62
N ASP A 277 11.62 4.03 -8.06
CA ASP A 277 12.15 4.13 -6.70
C ASP A 277 11.08 4.74 -5.81
N ALA A 278 10.29 3.86 -5.19
CA ALA A 278 9.20 4.25 -4.31
C ALA A 278 9.67 4.59 -2.89
N VAL A 279 10.99 4.58 -2.61
CA VAL A 279 11.56 5.17 -1.39
C VAL A 279 11.79 6.65 -1.61
N ALA A 280 12.41 7.00 -2.75
CA ALA A 280 12.65 8.38 -3.14
C ALA A 280 11.42 9.07 -3.77
N GLY A 281 10.40 8.30 -4.16
CA GLY A 281 9.19 8.82 -4.82
C GLY A 281 9.46 9.28 -6.26
N ILE A 282 10.40 8.65 -6.96
CA ILE A 282 10.80 9.04 -8.32
C ILE A 282 10.70 7.87 -9.31
N VAL A 283 10.39 8.21 -10.57
CA VAL A 283 10.49 7.28 -11.71
C VAL A 283 11.58 7.78 -12.64
N THR A 284 12.53 6.90 -12.98
CA THR A 284 13.67 7.20 -13.85
C THR A 284 13.61 6.37 -15.13
N GLU A 285 14.18 6.92 -16.20
CA GLU A 285 14.32 6.21 -17.48
C GLU A 285 15.36 5.09 -17.39
N GLY A 286 15.05 3.95 -18.02
CA GLY A 286 15.95 2.81 -18.09
C GLY A 286 15.75 1.79 -16.98
N ALA A 287 16.35 0.61 -17.17
CA ALA A 287 16.38 -0.43 -16.14
C ALA A 287 17.51 -0.17 -15.16
N MET A 288 17.34 -0.65 -13.92
CA MET A 288 18.43 -0.76 -12.96
C MET A 288 19.58 -1.57 -13.55
N ALA A 289 20.80 -1.12 -13.26
CA ALA A 289 22.01 -1.86 -13.61
C ALA A 289 21.95 -3.28 -13.04
N GLU A 290 22.51 -4.24 -13.77
CA GLU A 290 22.54 -5.65 -13.35
C GLU A 290 23.23 -5.81 -11.98
N SER A 291 24.25 -4.99 -11.70
CA SER A 291 24.93 -4.91 -10.40
C SER A 291 24.01 -4.47 -9.26
N GLU A 292 23.13 -3.49 -9.49
CA GLU A 292 22.13 -3.04 -8.50
C GLU A 292 21.07 -4.12 -8.26
N LYS A 293 20.62 -4.82 -9.31
CA LYS A 293 19.68 -5.95 -9.16
C LYS A 293 20.32 -7.12 -8.41
N VAL A 294 21.57 -7.44 -8.70
CA VAL A 294 22.33 -8.49 -8.00
C VAL A 294 22.56 -8.10 -6.54
N GLN A 295 22.91 -6.84 -6.25
CA GLN A 295 23.03 -6.34 -4.87
C GLN A 295 21.69 -6.34 -4.13
N GLN A 296 20.59 -5.94 -4.76
CA GLN A 296 19.26 -5.96 -4.16
C GLN A 296 18.78 -7.40 -3.91
N ASN A 297 19.01 -8.32 -4.85
CA ASN A 297 18.70 -9.74 -4.69
C ASN A 297 19.60 -10.39 -3.65
N ALA A 298 20.88 -10.03 -3.58
CA ALA A 298 21.82 -10.50 -2.57
C ALA A 298 21.48 -9.94 -1.19
N ALA A 299 21.06 -8.68 -1.08
CA ALA A 299 20.56 -8.10 0.16
C ALA A 299 19.27 -8.78 0.61
N LEU A 300 18.32 -9.00 -0.30
CA LEU A 300 17.08 -9.74 0.00
C LEU A 300 17.36 -11.20 0.38
N ALA A 301 18.27 -11.87 -0.33
CA ALA A 301 18.71 -13.23 -0.01
C ALA A 301 19.50 -13.29 1.30
N ALA A 302 20.30 -12.27 1.62
CA ALA A 302 20.98 -12.15 2.91
C ALA A 302 20.00 -11.86 4.06
N VAL A 303 18.87 -11.19 3.79
CA VAL A 303 17.78 -10.99 4.77
C VAL A 303 17.09 -12.32 5.04
N VAL A 304 16.86 -13.11 3.99
CA VAL A 304 16.29 -14.47 4.11
C VAL A 304 17.28 -15.47 4.72
N ALA A 305 18.58 -15.29 4.52
CA ALA A 305 19.65 -16.13 5.07
C ALA A 305 20.10 -15.70 6.48
N GLY A 306 19.53 -14.63 7.04
CA GLY A 306 19.65 -14.32 8.46
C GLY A 306 19.02 -15.45 9.25
N GLY A 307 19.85 -16.38 9.71
CA GLY A 307 19.43 -17.68 10.24
C GLY A 307 18.27 -17.61 11.23
N ILE A 308 17.49 -18.70 11.24
CA ILE A 308 16.28 -18.91 12.04
C ILE A 308 16.46 -18.33 13.44
N VAL A 309 15.76 -17.24 13.73
CA VAL A 309 15.76 -16.65 15.07
C VAL A 309 14.94 -17.56 15.95
N SER A 310 15.56 -18.20 16.93
CA SER A 310 14.82 -19.02 17.90
C SER A 310 13.88 -18.13 18.71
N THR A 311 12.59 -18.23 18.44
CA THR A 311 11.54 -17.52 19.17
C THR A 311 10.98 -18.38 20.30
N GLY A 312 10.59 -17.75 21.41
CA GLY A 312 9.85 -18.45 22.48
C GLY A 312 8.41 -18.82 22.12
N THR A 313 7.96 -18.51 20.90
CA THR A 313 6.61 -18.80 20.41
C THR A 313 6.65 -19.11 18.93
N LYS A 314 5.85 -20.11 18.50
CA LYS A 314 5.76 -20.51 17.10
C LYS A 314 5.16 -19.38 16.25
N ILE A 315 5.79 -19.10 15.12
CA ILE A 315 5.34 -18.15 14.11
C ILE A 315 4.53 -18.92 13.07
N TYR A 316 3.22 -18.77 13.13
CA TYR A 316 2.31 -19.31 12.12
C TYR A 316 1.81 -18.25 11.16
N VAL A 317 1.58 -18.65 9.91
CA VAL A 317 1.04 -17.77 8.87
C VAL A 317 -0.46 -17.94 8.70
N ASN A 318 -1.12 -16.86 8.29
CA ASN A 318 -2.47 -16.92 7.74
C ASN A 318 -2.34 -17.10 6.23
N LEU A 319 -2.88 -18.20 5.71
CA LEU A 319 -2.78 -18.51 4.28
C LEU A 319 -4.18 -18.74 3.72
N ALA A 320 -4.55 -17.98 2.72
CA ALA A 320 -5.88 -18.05 2.12
C ALA A 320 -5.84 -18.57 0.67
N GLU A 321 -4.78 -18.25 -0.08
CA GLU A 321 -4.61 -18.66 -1.48
C GLU A 321 -3.64 -19.85 -1.56
N PRO A 322 -4.08 -21.03 -2.02
CA PRO A 322 -3.21 -22.20 -2.19
C PRO A 322 -1.99 -21.97 -3.10
N GLU A 323 -2.09 -21.02 -4.04
CA GLU A 323 -1.05 -20.65 -5.00
C GLU A 323 0.18 -20.05 -4.31
N LEU A 324 0.01 -19.41 -3.16
CA LEU A 324 1.10 -18.79 -2.41
C LEU A 324 1.80 -19.76 -1.46
N ALA A 325 1.33 -21.01 -1.36
CA ALA A 325 1.80 -21.96 -0.35
C ALA A 325 3.31 -22.22 -0.42
N GLU A 326 3.87 -22.49 -1.59
CA GLU A 326 5.30 -22.75 -1.76
C GLU A 326 6.17 -21.54 -1.41
N GLN A 327 5.77 -20.35 -1.86
CA GLN A 327 6.49 -19.12 -1.56
C GLN A 327 6.49 -18.81 -0.07
N VAL A 328 5.36 -19.01 0.61
CA VAL A 328 5.24 -18.73 2.05
C VAL A 328 5.94 -19.82 2.86
N ALA A 329 5.86 -21.08 2.43
CA ALA A 329 6.59 -22.19 3.04
C ALA A 329 8.12 -22.00 2.99
N GLY A 330 8.65 -21.33 1.97
CA GLY A 330 10.06 -20.96 1.87
C GLY A 330 10.51 -19.86 2.84
N ARG A 331 9.61 -19.27 3.63
CA ARG A 331 9.92 -18.27 4.66
C ARG A 331 10.12 -18.93 6.03
N ASP A 332 10.78 -18.20 6.92
CA ASP A 332 10.99 -18.61 8.32
C ASP A 332 9.65 -18.59 9.09
N CYS A 333 8.94 -19.71 9.04
CA CYS A 333 7.67 -19.91 9.73
C CYS A 333 7.48 -21.38 10.13
N ASP A 334 6.79 -21.57 11.25
CA ASP A 334 6.58 -22.87 11.89
C ASP A 334 5.38 -23.65 11.33
N GLY A 335 4.60 -23.06 10.42
CA GLY A 335 3.38 -23.67 9.88
C GLY A 335 2.29 -22.67 9.50
N VAL A 336 1.11 -23.18 9.15
CA VAL A 336 -0.08 -22.38 8.86
C VAL A 336 -1.00 -22.41 10.08
N GLY A 337 -1.28 -21.24 10.64
CA GLY A 337 -2.12 -21.08 11.83
C GLY A 337 -3.59 -20.91 11.48
N LEU A 338 -3.86 -20.50 10.25
CA LEU A 338 -5.20 -20.34 9.71
C LEU A 338 -5.16 -20.51 8.19
N MET A 339 -5.62 -21.68 7.72
CA MET A 339 -5.98 -21.90 6.33
C MET A 339 -7.48 -21.63 6.14
N ARG A 340 -7.80 -20.69 5.25
CA ARG A 340 -9.18 -20.26 4.96
C ARG A 340 -9.78 -21.03 3.79
N ALA A 341 -10.95 -21.61 3.99
CA ALA A 341 -11.68 -22.37 2.97
C ALA A 341 -12.30 -21.48 1.87
N GLU A 342 -12.60 -20.22 2.23
CA GLU A 342 -13.45 -19.31 1.47
C GLU A 342 -12.89 -18.99 0.09
N PHE A 343 -11.57 -18.89 -0.06
CA PHE A 343 -10.95 -18.61 -1.36
C PHE A 343 -11.06 -19.79 -2.33
N VAL A 344 -10.99 -21.02 -1.82
CA VAL A 344 -11.21 -22.22 -2.65
C VAL A 344 -12.67 -22.29 -3.09
N ILE A 345 -13.61 -21.99 -2.18
CA ILE A 345 -15.05 -21.96 -2.48
C ILE A 345 -15.39 -20.82 -3.46
N ALA A 346 -14.87 -19.61 -3.23
CA ALA A 346 -15.08 -18.47 -4.12
C ALA A 346 -14.48 -18.70 -5.51
N GLY A 347 -13.32 -19.39 -5.58
CA GLY A 347 -12.68 -19.75 -6.85
C GLY A 347 -13.50 -20.70 -7.73
N LEU A 348 -14.46 -21.44 -7.16
CA LEU A 348 -15.42 -22.24 -7.93
C LEU A 348 -16.45 -21.36 -8.65
N GLY A 349 -16.64 -20.11 -8.21
CA GLY A 349 -17.57 -19.16 -8.83
C GLY A 349 -19.05 -19.60 -8.81
N LYS A 350 -19.39 -20.59 -7.98
CA LYS A 350 -20.74 -21.11 -7.83
C LYS A 350 -21.06 -21.47 -6.38
N HIS A 351 -22.28 -21.17 -5.95
CA HIS A 351 -22.79 -21.61 -4.66
C HIS A 351 -22.74 -23.16 -4.52
N PRO A 352 -22.22 -23.74 -3.42
CA PRO A 352 -22.09 -25.20 -3.26
C PRO A 352 -23.40 -25.98 -3.40
N MET A 353 -24.52 -25.46 -2.88
CA MET A 353 -25.86 -26.05 -3.08
C MET A 353 -26.31 -26.08 -4.55
N ALA A 354 -25.84 -25.16 -5.40
CA ALA A 354 -26.13 -25.19 -6.83
C ALA A 354 -25.36 -26.34 -7.50
N LEU A 355 -24.07 -26.49 -7.18
CA LEU A 355 -23.25 -27.62 -7.64
C LEU A 355 -23.85 -28.98 -7.23
N LEU A 356 -24.35 -29.10 -6.01
CA LEU A 356 -25.03 -30.32 -5.55
C LEU A 356 -26.31 -30.63 -6.33
N LYS A 357 -27.13 -29.62 -6.63
CA LYS A 357 -28.33 -29.78 -7.47
C LYS A 357 -28.01 -30.18 -8.91
N GLU A 358 -26.85 -29.73 -9.42
CA GLU A 358 -26.32 -30.12 -10.73
C GLU A 358 -25.67 -31.52 -10.73
N GLY A 359 -25.64 -32.23 -9.58
CA GLY A 359 -24.97 -33.53 -9.47
C GLY A 359 -23.43 -33.45 -9.42
N LYS A 360 -22.85 -32.25 -9.28
CA LYS A 360 -21.41 -31.97 -9.30
C LYS A 360 -20.77 -31.99 -7.92
N ARG A 361 -21.18 -32.95 -7.08
CA ARG A 361 -20.62 -33.12 -5.73
C ARG A 361 -19.11 -33.34 -5.77
N ASP A 362 -18.66 -34.21 -6.66
CA ASP A 362 -17.26 -34.63 -6.72
C ASP A 362 -16.37 -33.49 -7.19
N GLU A 363 -16.85 -32.63 -8.10
CA GLU A 363 -16.13 -31.43 -8.53
C GLU A 363 -15.82 -30.49 -7.35
N PHE A 364 -16.79 -30.28 -6.45
CA PHE A 364 -16.61 -29.48 -5.24
C PHE A 364 -15.62 -30.13 -4.28
N VAL A 365 -15.78 -31.43 -4.00
CA VAL A 365 -14.91 -32.18 -3.09
C VAL A 365 -13.47 -32.18 -3.60
N ASP A 366 -13.27 -32.43 -4.89
CA ASP A 366 -11.96 -32.46 -5.51
C ASP A 366 -11.29 -31.08 -5.52
N ALA A 367 -12.05 -30.01 -5.73
CA ALA A 367 -11.50 -28.65 -5.65
C ALA A 367 -10.99 -28.32 -4.24
N MET A 368 -11.79 -28.65 -3.21
CA MET A 368 -11.38 -28.51 -1.81
C MET A 368 -10.14 -29.36 -1.49
N ALA A 369 -10.14 -30.62 -1.91
CA ALA A 369 -9.03 -31.53 -1.69
C ALA A 369 -7.74 -31.08 -2.39
N ARG A 370 -7.82 -30.58 -3.64
CA ARG A 370 -6.67 -30.03 -4.37
C ARG A 370 -6.09 -28.81 -3.65
N GLY A 371 -6.94 -27.88 -3.22
CA GLY A 371 -6.52 -26.68 -2.47
C GLY A 371 -5.80 -27.04 -1.17
N MET A 372 -6.38 -27.94 -0.38
CA MET A 372 -5.78 -28.45 0.86
C MET A 372 -4.46 -29.18 0.60
N ARG A 373 -4.42 -30.08 -0.38
CA ARG A 373 -3.24 -30.88 -0.72
C ARG A 373 -2.05 -29.99 -1.08
N LYS A 374 -2.28 -28.94 -1.86
CA LYS A 374 -1.24 -27.98 -2.28
C LYS A 374 -0.63 -27.27 -1.08
N VAL A 375 -1.45 -26.81 -0.14
CA VAL A 375 -0.98 -26.17 1.10
C VAL A 375 -0.25 -27.18 1.99
N CYS A 376 -0.86 -28.33 2.28
CA CYS A 376 -0.27 -29.34 3.15
C CYS A 376 1.07 -29.87 2.60
N ALA A 377 1.19 -30.07 1.29
CA ALA A 377 2.43 -30.51 0.66
C ALA A 377 3.55 -29.47 0.82
N ALA A 378 3.26 -28.18 0.63
CA ALA A 378 4.24 -27.12 0.77
C ALA A 378 4.75 -26.96 2.21
N PHE A 379 3.89 -27.18 3.19
CA PHE A 379 4.25 -27.00 4.60
C PHE A 379 4.79 -28.26 5.28
N TYR A 380 4.56 -29.46 4.74
CA TYR A 380 5.01 -30.72 5.38
C TYR A 380 6.50 -30.69 5.76
N PRO A 381 6.87 -31.09 7.00
CA PRO A 381 6.04 -31.68 8.07
C PRO A 381 5.42 -30.65 9.04
N ARG A 382 5.48 -29.35 8.73
CA ARG A 382 4.92 -28.29 9.59
C ARG A 382 3.39 -28.35 9.63
N PRO A 383 2.77 -28.01 10.78
CA PRO A 383 1.33 -28.05 10.96
C PRO A 383 0.61 -27.07 10.02
N VAL A 384 -0.59 -27.49 9.57
CA VAL A 384 -1.54 -26.65 8.85
C VAL A 384 -2.88 -26.72 9.57
N ILE A 385 -3.29 -25.61 10.19
CA ILE A 385 -4.56 -25.48 10.88
C ILE A 385 -5.61 -25.00 9.88
N TYR A 386 -6.49 -25.91 9.46
CA TYR A 386 -7.61 -25.60 8.59
C TYR A 386 -8.82 -25.09 9.38
N ARG A 387 -9.38 -23.96 8.95
CA ARG A 387 -10.68 -23.48 9.43
C ARG A 387 -11.73 -23.83 8.39
N ALA A 388 -12.77 -24.52 8.84
CA ALA A 388 -13.96 -24.74 8.03
C ALA A 388 -14.57 -23.39 7.57
N ASN A 389 -15.36 -23.46 6.51
CA ASN A 389 -15.97 -22.28 5.91
C ASN A 389 -16.71 -21.40 6.92
N ASP A 390 -16.40 -20.11 6.91
CA ASP A 390 -16.96 -19.05 7.75
C ASP A 390 -17.73 -18.00 6.94
N PHE A 391 -18.06 -18.29 5.67
CA PHE A 391 -18.95 -17.41 4.89
C PHE A 391 -20.27 -17.17 5.63
N LYS A 392 -20.64 -15.91 5.71
CA LYS A 392 -21.98 -15.46 6.09
C LYS A 392 -22.95 -15.65 4.92
N THR A 393 -24.23 -15.72 5.24
CA THR A 393 -25.30 -15.97 4.26
C THR A 393 -25.36 -14.93 3.14
N ASN A 394 -24.95 -13.68 3.39
CA ASN A 394 -24.86 -12.64 2.37
C ASN A 394 -23.67 -12.82 1.41
N GLU A 395 -22.57 -13.44 1.85
CA GLU A 395 -21.40 -13.72 1.01
C GLU A 395 -21.69 -14.86 0.03
N TYR A 396 -22.44 -15.87 0.49
CA TYR A 396 -22.97 -16.93 -0.37
C TYR A 396 -23.88 -16.41 -1.50
N ARG A 397 -24.59 -15.29 -1.28
CA ARG A 397 -25.47 -14.70 -2.32
C ARG A 397 -24.68 -14.20 -3.54
N GLY A 398 -23.40 -13.88 -3.37
CA GLY A 398 -22.52 -13.42 -4.45
C GLY A 398 -21.95 -14.55 -5.33
N LEU A 399 -22.27 -15.81 -5.01
CA LEU A 399 -21.82 -17.02 -5.72
C LEU A 399 -22.93 -17.70 -6.51
#